data_AF-A0A1V5CXE2-F1
#
_entry.id   AF-A0A1V5CXE2-F1
#
_cell.length_a   1.000
_cell.length_b   1.000
_cell.length_c   1.000
_cell.angle_alpha   90.00
_cell.angle_beta   90.00
_cell.angle_gamma   90.00
#
_symmetry.space_group_name_H-M   'P 1'
#
loop_
_entity.id
_entity.type
_entity.pdbx_description
1 polymer ?
#
loop_
_entity_poly.entity_id
_entity_poly.type
_entity_poly.pdbx_seq_one_letter_code
_entity_poly.pdbx_strand_id
1 'polypeptide(L)' 'MNKNLNKEMDTIFMMTGKDYFFLSSRTIKEVAGFGGCVAGLVPDVVAKKLTEKFF' A
#
# COMPACT_ATOMS: atom_id res chain seq x y z
N MET A 1 -22.46 0.97 -2.74
CA MET A 1 -22.23 0.81 -4.20
C MET A 1 -22.15 -0.66 -4.60
N ASN A 2 -21.19 -1.45 -4.09
CA ASN A 2 -21.03 -2.87 -4.49
C ASN A 2 -22.26 -3.74 -4.23
N LYS A 3 -22.97 -3.55 -3.11
CA LYS A 3 -24.22 -4.29 -2.81
C LYS A 3 -25.37 -3.99 -3.78
N ASN A 4 -25.40 -2.79 -4.38
CA ASN A 4 -26.39 -2.43 -5.40
C ASN A 4 -26.08 -3.08 -6.75
N LEU A 5 -24.80 -3.38 -7.01
CA LEU A 5 -24.35 -4.01 -8.24
C LEU A 5 -24.51 -5.53 -8.19
N ASN A 6 -24.27 -6.15 -7.03
CA ASN A 6 -24.50 -7.57 -6.80
C ASN A 6 -24.98 -7.81 -5.36
N LYS A 7 -26.22 -8.29 -5.23
CA LYS A 7 -26.87 -8.53 -3.93
C LYS A 7 -26.37 -9.79 -3.22
N GLU A 8 -25.82 -10.75 -3.96
CA GLU A 8 -25.31 -12.02 -3.42
C GLU A 8 -23.88 -11.89 -2.88
N MET A 9 -23.19 -10.80 -3.21
CA MET A 9 -21.84 -10.54 -2.73
C MET A 9 -21.87 -9.79 -1.40
N ASP A 10 -21.01 -10.20 -0.48
CA ASP A 10 -20.74 -9.50 0.78
C ASP A 10 -19.32 -8.94 0.80
N THR A 11 -19.13 -7.83 1.50
CA THR A 11 -17.82 -7.22 1.73
C THR A 11 -17.51 -7.31 3.21
N ILE A 12 -16.47 -8.07 3.54
CA ILE A 12 -15.99 -8.22 4.91
C ILE A 12 -14.87 -7.22 5.13
N PHE A 13 -14.95 -6.45 6.21
CA PHE A 13 -13.90 -5.53 6.63
C PHE A 13 -13.02 -6.19 7.68
N MET A 14 -11.71 -6.04 7.54
CA MET A 14 -10.72 -6.48 8.51
C MET A 14 -9.94 -5.26 9.00
N MET A 15 -9.60 -5.26 10.29
CA MET A 15 -8.76 -4.21 10.87
C MET A 15 -7.30 -4.46 10.50
N THR A 16 -6.61 -3.41 10.07
CA THR A 16 -5.17 -3.45 9.82
C THR A 16 -4.42 -3.66 11.14
N GLY A 17 -3.29 -4.39 11.09
CA GLY A 17 -2.38 -4.53 12.24
C GLY A 17 -1.80 -3.18 12.68
N LYS A 18 -1.46 -3.07 13.98
CA LYS A 18 -0.90 -1.85 14.58
C LYS A 18 0.42 -1.39 13.93
N ASP A 19 1.17 -2.30 13.35
CA ASP A 19 2.46 -1.96 12.72
C ASP A 19 2.27 -1.37 11.31
N TYR A 20 1.06 -1.45 10.74
CA TYR A 20 0.80 -1.12 9.33
C TYR A 20 -0.33 -0.11 9.12
N PHE A 21 -1.05 0.32 10.16
CA PHE A 21 -2.23 1.19 10.00
C PHE A 21 -1.92 2.57 9.39
N PHE A 22 -0.66 3.02 9.48
CA PHE A 22 -0.21 4.31 8.94
C PHE A 22 0.29 4.22 7.49
N LEU A 23 0.39 3.01 6.93
CA LEU A 23 0.93 2.83 5.58
C LEU A 23 -0.13 3.10 4.51
N SER A 24 0.27 3.85 3.48
CA SER A 24 -0.50 3.98 2.25
C SER A 24 0.45 3.97 1.04
N SER A 25 -0.01 3.42 -0.08
CA SER A 25 0.78 3.43 -1.32
C SER A 25 1.12 4.84 -1.78
N ARG A 26 0.28 5.84 -1.44
CA ARG A 26 0.56 7.25 -1.72
C ARG A 26 1.78 7.73 -0.94
N THR A 27 1.75 7.58 0.38
CA THR A 27 2.84 8.01 1.27
C THR A 27 4.16 7.32 0.92
N ILE A 28 4.13 6.01 0.65
CA ILE A 28 5.34 5.27 0.26
C ILE A 28 5.94 5.78 -1.05
N LYS A 29 5.10 6.06 -2.06
CA LYS A 29 5.56 6.61 -3.34
C LYS A 29 6.10 8.03 -3.21
N GLU A 30 5.49 8.86 -2.35
CA GLU A 30 5.98 10.22 -2.07
C GLU A 30 7.38 10.16 -1.41
N VAL A 31 7.56 9.33 -0.38
CA VAL A 31 8.86 9.15 0.29
C VAL A 31 9.92 8.64 -0.69
N ALA A 32 9.62 7.59 -1.45
CA ALA A 32 10.55 7.05 -2.44
C ALA A 32 10.91 8.09 -3.52
N GLY A 33 9.93 8.85 -4.02
CA GLY A 33 10.14 9.89 -5.02
C GLY A 33 11.00 11.06 -4.56
N PHE A 34 11.10 11.29 -3.23
CA PHE A 34 11.97 12.31 -2.65
C PHE A 34 13.36 11.79 -2.22
N GLY A 35 13.73 10.54 -2.52
CA GLY A 35 15.01 9.98 -2.06
C GLY A 35 14.97 9.33 -0.69
N GLY A 36 13.79 9.20 -0.09
CA GLY A 36 13.62 8.55 1.20
C GLY A 36 13.74 7.03 1.13
N CYS A 37 14.31 6.44 2.17
CA CYS A 37 14.37 4.98 2.31
C CYS A 37 12.99 4.41 2.68
N VAL A 38 12.56 3.37 1.98
CA VAL A 38 11.30 2.64 2.23
C VAL A 38 11.54 1.17 2.62
N ALA A 39 12.78 0.79 2.91
CA ALA A 39 13.13 -0.56 3.36
C ALA A 39 12.40 -0.90 4.65
N GLY A 40 11.88 -2.14 4.75
CA GLY A 40 11.08 -2.59 5.90
C GLY A 40 9.63 -2.09 5.92
N LEU A 41 9.27 -1.11 5.08
CA LEU A 41 7.89 -0.65 4.92
C LEU A 41 7.17 -1.35 3.74
N VAL A 42 7.94 -1.96 2.86
CA VAL A 42 7.45 -2.75 1.71
C VAL A 42 8.32 -4.01 1.53
N PRO A 43 7.80 -5.05 0.87
CA PRO A 43 8.62 -6.20 0.48
C PRO A 43 9.80 -5.80 -0.42
N ASP A 44 10.92 -6.53 -0.34
CA ASP A 44 12.16 -6.21 -1.06
C ASP A 44 11.98 -6.07 -2.57
N VAL A 45 11.13 -6.93 -3.16
CA VAL A 45 10.79 -6.85 -4.60
C VAL A 45 10.15 -5.52 -4.96
N VAL A 46 9.35 -4.94 -4.06
CA VAL A 46 8.70 -3.64 -4.24
C VAL A 46 9.70 -2.52 -4.02
N ALA A 47 10.56 -2.61 -3.00
CA ALA A 47 11.63 -1.64 -2.77
C ALA A 47 12.52 -1.49 -4.00
N LYS A 48 12.98 -2.61 -4.58
CA LYS A 48 13.76 -2.62 -5.83
C LYS A 48 13.02 -1.93 -6.98
N LYS A 49 11.73 -2.22 -7.15
CA LYS A 49 10.91 -1.61 -8.20
C LYS A 49 10.64 -0.12 -7.99
N LEU A 50 10.56 0.33 -6.74
CA LEU A 50 10.46 1.76 -6.43
C LEU A 50 11.78 2.47 -6.74
N THR A 51 12.92 1.84 -6.42
CA THR A 51 14.24 2.37 -6.80
C THR A 51 14.36 2.53 -8.31
N GLU A 52 14.11 1.47 -9.09
CA GLU A 52 14.15 1.50 -10.58
C GLU A 52 13.21 2.56 -11.20
N LYS A 53 12.17 2.98 -10.48
CA LYS A 53 11.17 3.93 -10.99
C LYS A 53 11.55 5.39 -10.74
N PHE A 54 12.23 5.68 -9.63
CA PHE A 54 12.51 7.04 -9.17
C PHE A 54 14.00 7.42 -9.23
N PHE A 55 14.90 6.44 -9.41
CA PHE A 55 16.35 6.59 -9.53
C PHE A 55 16.88 5.76 -10.71
#